data_AF-A0A6A4TLE5-F1
#
_entry.id   AF-A0A6A4TLE5-F1
#
_cell.length_a   1.000
_cell.length_b   1.000
_cell.length_c   1.000
_cell.angle_alpha   90.00
_cell.angle_beta   90.00
_cell.angle_gamma   90.00
#
_symmetry.space_group_name_H-M   'P 1'
#
loop_
_entity.id
_entity.type
_entity.pdbx_description
1 polymer ?
#
loop_
_entity_poly.entity_id
_entity_poly.type
_entity_poly.pdbx_seq_one_letter_code
_entity_poly.pdbx_strand_id
1 'polypeptide(L)'
;MLKATVGSVEERDEEQEDEGEEELRDGGVPFYVNRGGLPVDEETWERMWRHVARIHPSGEALGKEMRGATDLPKIPVPSVPTYQPTTTIPQRLEAIQKYIRELQLMDIAKEMTREALPIKCLEAVILGIHLTNNMPGVERFPLSFKSQFSGIHFHHIVLGVHSGGRFGALGMSRREDLMFKPLEFRTLMDLVQDYDGAYRGYWHTLHKVKIGQYVSHDTHSVEQIEWKHSILDVDKLTKDELRKELERHTRDMRLKVQYSG
;
A
#
# COMPACT_ATOMS: atom_id res chain seq x y z
N MET A 1 -28.66 35.89 38.77
CA MET A 1 -29.06 35.12 37.57
C MET A 1 -27.93 35.22 36.57
N LEU A 2 -27.09 34.18 36.51
CA LEU A 2 -25.99 34.07 35.55
C LEU A 2 -26.57 33.67 34.18
N LYS A 3 -26.12 34.35 33.12
CA LYS A 3 -26.45 34.00 31.73
C LYS A 3 -25.18 33.41 31.11
N ALA A 4 -25.14 32.09 30.99
CA ALA A 4 -24.13 31.37 30.24
C ALA A 4 -24.63 31.20 28.79
N THR A 5 -23.88 31.75 27.83
CA THR A 5 -24.01 31.43 26.41
C THR A 5 -23.23 30.14 26.16
N VAL A 6 -23.97 29.05 25.92
CA VAL A 6 -23.42 27.76 25.51
C VAL A 6 -23.14 27.80 24.01
N GLY A 7 -21.91 27.41 23.66
CA GLY A 7 -21.38 27.36 22.31
C GLY A 7 -22.06 26.33 21.43
N SER A 8 -22.00 26.63 20.13
CA SER A 8 -22.31 25.75 19.01
C SER A 8 -21.48 24.47 19.11
N VAL A 9 -22.17 23.35 19.22
CA VAL A 9 -21.62 22.00 19.19
C VAL A 9 -21.08 21.75 17.78
N GLU A 10 -19.80 21.41 17.70
CA GLU A 10 -19.13 20.86 16.52
C GLU A 10 -19.84 19.56 16.12
N GLU A 11 -20.48 19.54 14.96
CA GLU A 11 -20.87 18.29 14.29
C GLU A 11 -19.58 17.58 13.88
N ARG A 12 -19.19 16.58 14.68
CA ARG A 12 -18.21 15.58 14.26
C ARG A 12 -18.93 14.68 13.27
N ASP A 13 -18.57 14.80 11.99
CA ASP A 13 -18.87 13.78 10.98
C ASP A 13 -18.15 12.49 11.37
N GLU A 14 -18.82 11.67 12.18
CA GLU A 14 -18.52 10.24 12.30
C GLU A 14 -19.00 9.58 10.99
N GLU A 15 -18.21 9.72 9.91
CA GLU A 15 -18.39 8.88 8.73
C GLU A 15 -18.20 7.42 9.16
N GLN A 16 -19.30 6.65 9.12
CA GLN A 16 -19.29 5.19 9.23
C GLN A 16 -18.13 4.64 8.40
N GLU A 17 -17.23 3.93 9.07
CA GLU A 17 -16.31 3.05 8.39
C GLU A 17 -17.18 2.14 7.52
N ASP A 18 -16.99 2.23 6.21
CA ASP A 18 -17.60 1.33 5.23
C ASP A 18 -16.99 -0.06 5.47
N GLU A 19 -17.41 -0.70 6.57
CA GLU A 19 -17.23 -2.11 6.93
C GLU A 19 -18.09 -2.98 6.01
N GLY A 20 -18.05 -2.69 4.71
CA GLY A 20 -18.41 -3.67 3.70
C GLY A 20 -17.35 -4.77 3.77
N GLU A 21 -17.50 -5.70 4.71
CA GLU A 21 -16.85 -6.99 4.65
C GLU A 21 -17.07 -7.51 3.23
N GLU A 22 -15.98 -7.67 2.50
CA GLU A 22 -15.93 -8.07 1.10
C GLU A 22 -16.43 -9.53 0.97
N GLU A 23 -17.73 -9.77 1.19
CA GLU A 23 -18.33 -11.08 0.93
C GLU A 23 -18.21 -11.37 -0.57
N LEU A 24 -17.48 -12.43 -0.91
CA LEU A 24 -17.48 -12.96 -2.27
C LEU A 24 -18.92 -13.35 -2.62
N ARG A 25 -19.24 -13.41 -3.93
CA ARG A 25 -20.57 -13.83 -4.41
C ARG A 25 -21.04 -15.21 -3.91
N ASP A 26 -20.15 -15.99 -3.28
CA ASP A 26 -20.42 -17.30 -2.66
C ASP A 26 -20.48 -17.28 -1.11
N GLY A 27 -20.40 -16.12 -0.45
CA GLY A 27 -20.35 -16.00 1.02
C GLY A 27 -18.99 -16.35 1.65
N GLY A 28 -17.94 -16.51 0.84
CA GLY A 28 -16.58 -16.78 1.31
C GLY A 28 -15.77 -15.53 1.66
N VAL A 29 -14.80 -15.70 2.56
CA VAL A 29 -13.83 -14.66 2.94
C VAL A 29 -12.79 -14.48 1.81
N PRO A 30 -12.49 -13.26 1.36
CA PRO A 30 -11.60 -13.00 0.23
C PRO A 30 -10.13 -13.20 0.56
N PHE A 31 -9.74 -13.02 1.83
CA PHE A 31 -8.38 -13.28 2.29
C PHE A 31 -8.31 -13.60 3.78
N TYR A 32 -7.30 -14.36 4.17
CA TYR A 32 -6.97 -14.62 5.57
C TYR A 32 -5.68 -13.91 5.98
N VAL A 33 -5.53 -13.65 7.28
CA VAL A 33 -4.33 -13.06 7.88
C VAL A 33 -3.79 -14.03 8.92
N ASN A 34 -2.52 -14.41 8.79
CA ASN A 34 -1.84 -15.19 9.81
C ASN A 34 -1.58 -14.32 11.05
N ARG A 35 -2.05 -14.76 12.22
CA ARG A 35 -1.85 -14.08 13.51
C ARG A 35 -0.96 -14.86 14.47
N GLY A 36 -0.63 -16.12 14.17
CA GLY A 36 0.17 -17.02 15.00
C GLY A 36 1.68 -16.86 14.85
N GLY A 37 2.13 -16.03 13.89
CA GLY A 37 3.55 -15.85 13.59
C GLY A 37 4.11 -16.97 12.71
N LEU A 38 5.44 -17.16 12.78
CA LEU A 38 6.16 -18.20 12.03
C LEU A 38 6.94 -19.11 13.00
N PRO A 39 6.98 -20.44 12.78
CA PRO A 39 6.29 -21.18 11.72
C PRO A 39 4.75 -21.11 11.87
N VAL A 40 4.04 -21.17 10.74
CA VAL A 40 2.58 -21.09 10.71
C VAL A 40 1.99 -22.25 11.51
N ASP A 41 1.02 -21.97 12.37
CA ASP A 41 0.32 -23.00 13.13
C ASP A 41 -0.52 -23.92 12.23
N GLU A 42 -0.81 -25.13 12.71
CA GLU A 42 -1.51 -26.17 11.93
C GLU A 42 -2.90 -25.72 11.47
N GLU A 43 -3.65 -25.00 12.32
CA GLU A 43 -4.99 -24.53 11.99
C GLU A 43 -4.96 -23.53 10.82
N THR A 44 -4.06 -22.55 10.90
CA THR A 44 -3.85 -21.53 9.87
C THR A 44 -3.32 -22.16 8.59
N TRP A 45 -2.42 -23.14 8.69
CA TRP A 45 -1.90 -23.90 7.56
C TRP A 45 -3.00 -24.68 6.82
N GLU A 46 -3.85 -25.41 7.54
CA GLU A 46 -4.98 -26.12 6.94
C GLU A 46 -6.01 -25.17 6.34
N ARG A 47 -6.23 -24.02 6.98
CA ARG A 47 -7.15 -22.99 6.47
C ARG A 47 -6.66 -22.40 5.14
N MET A 48 -5.35 -22.17 5.00
CA MET A 48 -4.74 -21.76 3.74
C MET A 48 -5.00 -22.78 2.63
N TRP A 49 -4.72 -24.06 2.85
CA TRP A 49 -4.93 -25.10 1.85
C TRP A 49 -6.40 -25.31 1.48
N ARG A 50 -7.32 -25.21 2.45
CA ARG A 50 -8.77 -25.23 2.18
C ARG A 50 -9.19 -24.07 1.27
N HIS A 51 -8.61 -22.88 1.48
CA HIS A 51 -8.87 -21.73 0.62
C HIS A 51 -8.38 -21.99 -0.81
N VAL A 52 -7.14 -22.46 -0.98
CA VAL A 52 -6.55 -22.82 -2.29
C VAL A 52 -7.41 -23.86 -3.01
N ALA A 53 -7.84 -24.91 -2.32
CA ALA A 53 -8.71 -25.96 -2.85
C ALA A 53 -10.03 -25.40 -3.40
N ARG A 54 -10.59 -24.39 -2.73
CA ARG A 54 -11.84 -23.74 -3.13
C ARG A 54 -11.67 -22.80 -4.32
N ILE A 55 -10.63 -21.96 -4.33
CA ILE A 55 -10.49 -20.89 -5.33
C ILE A 55 -9.80 -21.35 -6.62
N HIS A 56 -8.91 -22.34 -6.53
CA HIS A 56 -8.17 -22.79 -7.70
C HIS A 56 -8.94 -23.92 -8.39
N PRO A 57 -9.10 -23.89 -9.74
CA PRO A 57 -9.76 -24.95 -10.53
C PRO A 57 -9.28 -26.41 -10.32
N SER A 58 -8.25 -26.64 -9.54
CA SER A 58 -7.77 -27.98 -9.16
C SER A 58 -6.93 -27.93 -7.88
N GLY A 59 -7.28 -27.01 -6.98
CA GLY A 59 -6.51 -26.78 -5.77
C GLY A 59 -6.35 -28.04 -4.89
N GLU A 60 -7.29 -28.99 -4.94
CA GLU A 60 -7.12 -30.29 -4.28
C GLU A 60 -5.94 -31.11 -4.82
N ALA A 61 -5.80 -31.22 -6.15
CA ALA A 61 -4.72 -31.98 -6.78
C ALA A 61 -3.37 -31.35 -6.47
N LEU A 62 -3.31 -30.02 -6.53
CA LEU A 62 -2.14 -29.26 -6.15
C LEU A 62 -1.76 -29.46 -4.69
N GLY A 63 -2.75 -29.36 -3.78
CA GLY A 63 -2.52 -29.59 -2.36
C GLY A 63 -1.87 -30.95 -2.12
N LYS A 64 -2.28 -32.00 -2.85
CA LYS A 64 -1.66 -33.32 -2.76
C LYS A 64 -0.25 -33.37 -3.32
N GLU A 65 0.03 -32.68 -4.42
CA GLU A 65 1.35 -32.66 -5.05
C GLU A 65 2.38 -31.89 -4.22
N MET A 66 2.01 -30.72 -3.71
CA MET A 66 2.95 -29.88 -2.95
C MET A 66 3.12 -30.31 -1.50
N ARG A 67 2.06 -30.79 -0.85
CA ARG A 67 2.12 -31.11 0.58
C ARG A 67 2.92 -32.40 0.78
N GLY A 68 4.12 -32.25 1.34
CA GLY A 68 5.03 -33.36 1.59
C GLY A 68 5.94 -33.72 0.41
N ALA A 69 5.94 -32.92 -0.66
CA ALA A 69 6.94 -33.04 -1.71
C ALA A 69 8.35 -32.83 -1.13
N THR A 70 9.30 -33.67 -1.56
CA THR A 70 10.69 -33.66 -1.07
C THR A 70 11.65 -32.98 -2.05
N ASP A 71 11.18 -32.69 -3.25
CA ASP A 71 11.90 -32.17 -4.41
C ASP A 71 11.47 -30.73 -4.78
N LEU A 72 10.79 -30.03 -3.87
CA LEU A 72 10.43 -28.63 -4.07
C LEU A 72 11.68 -27.77 -4.29
N PRO A 73 11.65 -26.84 -5.27
CA PRO A 73 12.77 -25.96 -5.53
C PRO A 73 13.06 -25.09 -4.30
N LYS A 74 14.34 -25.02 -3.91
CA LYS A 74 14.76 -24.09 -2.86
C LYS A 74 14.69 -22.67 -3.40
N ILE A 75 13.83 -21.86 -2.81
CA ILE A 75 13.67 -20.46 -3.23
C ILE A 75 14.85 -19.64 -2.67
N PRO A 76 15.62 -18.94 -3.52
CA PRO A 76 16.79 -18.17 -3.08
C PRO A 76 16.36 -16.91 -2.33
N VAL A 77 16.88 -16.69 -1.12
CA VAL A 77 16.59 -15.50 -0.33
C VAL A 77 17.24 -14.27 -1.00
N PRO A 78 16.46 -13.25 -1.43
CA PRO A 78 17.01 -12.05 -2.02
C PRO A 78 17.81 -11.30 -0.97
N SER A 79 18.90 -10.68 -1.41
CA SER A 79 19.75 -9.89 -0.53
C SER A 79 19.16 -8.51 -0.36
N VAL A 80 19.05 -8.05 0.89
CA VAL A 80 18.67 -6.67 1.21
C VAL A 80 19.63 -5.72 0.48
N PRO A 81 19.11 -4.73 -0.26
CA PRO A 81 19.96 -3.88 -1.08
C PRO A 81 20.87 -3.00 -0.21
N THR A 82 22.13 -2.90 -0.62
CA THR A 82 23.15 -2.04 0.01
C THR A 82 23.68 -1.06 -1.02
N TYR A 83 24.07 0.13 -0.57
CA TYR A 83 24.39 1.25 -1.46
C TYR A 83 25.76 1.82 -1.15
N GLN A 84 26.47 2.19 -2.21
CA GLN A 84 27.62 3.06 -2.06
C GLN A 84 27.15 4.49 -1.77
N PRO A 85 27.96 5.30 -1.06
CA PRO A 85 27.62 6.71 -0.82
C PRO A 85 27.34 7.50 -2.10
N THR A 86 27.99 7.14 -3.21
CA THR A 86 27.85 7.75 -4.54
C THR A 86 26.57 7.35 -5.27
N THR A 87 25.87 6.29 -4.85
CA THR A 87 24.63 5.85 -5.49
C THR A 87 23.54 6.90 -5.31
N THR A 88 22.93 7.35 -6.40
CA THR A 88 21.90 8.40 -6.39
C THR A 88 20.59 7.93 -5.76
N ILE A 89 19.78 8.85 -5.23
CA ILE A 89 18.48 8.51 -4.64
C ILE A 89 17.58 7.71 -5.59
N PRO A 90 17.38 8.10 -6.87
CA PRO A 90 16.56 7.32 -7.81
C PRO A 90 17.05 5.87 -7.96
N GLN A 91 18.36 5.67 -8.12
CA GLN A 91 18.94 4.32 -8.23
C GLN A 91 18.73 3.48 -6.96
N ARG A 92 18.79 4.12 -5.77
CA ARG A 92 18.48 3.43 -4.51
C ARG A 92 17.00 3.02 -4.47
N LEU A 93 16.08 3.92 -4.84
CA LEU A 93 14.65 3.62 -4.88
C LEU A 93 14.33 2.49 -5.87
N GLU A 94 14.95 2.47 -7.04
CA GLU A 94 14.84 1.37 -8.02
C GLU A 94 15.31 0.04 -7.45
N ALA A 95 16.45 0.03 -6.74
CA ALA A 95 16.97 -1.17 -6.08
C ALA A 95 16.05 -1.65 -4.94
N ILE A 96 15.47 -0.73 -4.16
CA ILE A 96 14.44 -1.07 -3.14
C ILE A 96 13.23 -1.69 -3.81
N GLN A 97 12.72 -1.07 -4.86
CA GLN A 97 11.58 -1.60 -5.59
C GLN A 97 11.87 -2.98 -6.19
N LYS A 98 13.08 -3.18 -6.73
CA LYS A 98 13.54 -4.47 -7.24
C LYS A 98 13.55 -5.53 -6.14
N TYR A 99 14.10 -5.21 -4.97
CA TYR A 99 14.08 -6.10 -3.81
C TYR A 99 12.64 -6.45 -3.37
N ILE A 100 11.76 -5.45 -3.30
CA ILE A 100 10.34 -5.65 -3.00
C ILE A 100 9.70 -6.62 -4.02
N ARG A 101 9.98 -6.45 -5.31
CA ARG A 101 9.51 -7.36 -6.39
C ARG A 101 10.16 -8.73 -6.32
N GLU A 102 11.42 -8.85 -5.95
CA GLU A 102 12.09 -10.15 -5.82
C GLU A 102 11.47 -10.96 -4.68
N LEU A 103 11.04 -10.31 -3.59
CA LEU A 103 10.23 -10.95 -2.56
C LEU A 103 8.89 -11.44 -3.12
N GLN A 104 8.25 -10.67 -4.03
CA GLN A 104 7.08 -11.16 -4.77
C GLN A 104 7.40 -12.33 -5.70
N LEU A 105 8.55 -12.33 -6.37
CA LEU A 105 8.94 -13.41 -7.30
C LEU A 105 9.29 -14.70 -6.57
N MET A 106 9.83 -14.61 -5.34
CA MET A 106 9.90 -15.76 -4.45
C MET A 106 8.52 -16.34 -4.16
N ASP A 107 7.49 -15.49 -4.18
CA ASP A 107 6.10 -15.89 -4.03
C ASP A 107 5.49 -16.36 -5.35
N ILE A 108 5.81 -15.76 -6.51
CA ILE A 108 5.41 -16.23 -7.86
C ILE A 108 6.01 -17.61 -8.14
N ALA A 109 7.21 -17.92 -7.66
CA ALA A 109 7.78 -19.28 -7.74
C ALA A 109 6.99 -20.31 -6.90
N LYS A 110 6.34 -19.89 -5.81
CA LYS A 110 5.33 -20.69 -5.09
C LYS A 110 3.96 -20.66 -5.79
N GLU A 111 3.67 -19.61 -6.56
CA GLU A 111 2.44 -19.37 -7.33
C GLU A 111 2.43 -20.10 -8.68
N MET A 112 3.59 -20.45 -9.23
CA MET A 112 3.76 -21.45 -10.30
C MET A 112 3.34 -22.85 -9.83
N THR A 113 3.22 -23.03 -8.51
CA THR A 113 2.50 -24.11 -7.86
C THR A 113 1.20 -23.63 -7.18
N ARG A 114 0.51 -22.67 -7.82
CA ARG A 114 -0.85 -22.14 -7.54
C ARG A 114 -1.06 -21.39 -6.22
N GLU A 115 -1.10 -20.07 -6.39
CA GLU A 115 -2.02 -19.09 -5.77
C GLU A 115 -2.53 -19.40 -4.35
N ALA A 116 -1.70 -19.05 -3.36
CA ALA A 116 -2.04 -18.11 -2.29
C ALA A 116 -0.89 -18.08 -1.26
N LEU A 117 -0.13 -16.99 -1.21
CA LEU A 117 -0.12 -16.04 -0.09
C LEU A 117 0.96 -14.94 -0.32
N PRO A 118 0.59 -13.65 -0.29
CA PRO A 118 1.43 -12.53 -0.73
C PRO A 118 2.07 -11.69 0.40
N ILE A 119 3.11 -10.91 0.03
CA ILE A 119 3.26 -9.53 0.51
C ILE A 119 2.19 -8.67 -0.17
N LYS A 120 1.21 -8.18 0.59
CA LYS A 120 0.20 -7.24 0.11
C LYS A 120 0.78 -5.83 0.00
N CYS A 121 0.05 -4.98 -0.70
CA CYS A 121 0.37 -3.56 -0.86
C CYS A 121 0.74 -2.86 0.47
N LEU A 122 0.08 -3.21 1.58
CA LEU A 122 0.41 -2.65 2.91
C LEU A 122 1.77 -3.11 3.45
N GLU A 123 2.11 -4.39 3.35
CA GLU A 123 3.40 -4.91 3.82
C GLU A 123 4.56 -4.30 3.04
N ALA A 124 4.37 -4.09 1.72
CA ALA A 124 5.34 -3.40 0.88
C ALA A 124 5.55 -1.93 1.28
N VAL A 125 4.49 -1.26 1.76
CA VAL A 125 4.60 0.10 2.32
C VAL A 125 5.44 0.10 3.60
N ILE A 126 5.19 -0.81 4.53
CA ILE A 126 5.97 -0.93 5.77
C ILE A 126 7.44 -1.26 5.47
N LEU A 127 7.68 -2.21 4.57
CA LEU A 127 9.03 -2.57 4.13
C LEU A 127 9.73 -1.39 3.43
N GLY A 128 9.02 -0.67 2.57
CA GLY A 128 9.51 0.52 1.90
C GLY A 128 9.96 1.59 2.90
N ILE A 129 9.16 1.86 3.95
CA ILE A 129 9.52 2.77 5.05
C ILE A 129 10.82 2.31 5.70
N HIS A 130 10.91 1.03 6.10
CA HIS A 130 12.09 0.49 6.76
C HIS A 130 13.36 0.65 5.92
N LEU A 131 13.30 0.29 4.63
CA LEU A 131 14.45 0.31 3.71
C LEU A 131 14.91 1.73 3.33
N THR A 132 14.08 2.74 3.57
CA THR A 132 14.36 4.15 3.26
C THR A 132 14.64 5.01 4.50
N ASN A 133 14.60 4.45 5.72
CA ASN A 133 14.87 5.20 6.96
C ASN A 133 16.24 5.90 6.93
N ASN A 134 17.26 5.25 6.39
CA ASN A 134 18.63 5.81 6.28
C ASN A 134 18.82 6.74 5.07
N MET A 135 17.74 7.26 4.49
CA MET A 135 17.75 8.18 3.35
C MET A 135 17.08 9.51 3.74
N PRO A 136 17.75 10.40 4.51
CA PRO A 136 17.13 11.63 5.03
C PRO A 136 16.73 12.64 3.95
N GLY A 137 17.18 12.45 2.70
CA GLY A 137 16.73 13.25 1.56
C GLY A 137 15.44 12.72 0.91
N VAL A 138 14.81 11.68 1.46
CA VAL A 138 13.60 11.04 0.92
C VAL A 138 12.49 11.07 1.96
N GLU A 139 11.57 12.00 1.78
CA GLU A 139 10.33 12.05 2.54
C GLU A 139 9.37 10.98 2.04
N ARG A 140 8.62 10.36 2.94
CA ARG A 140 7.80 9.19 2.65
C ARG A 140 6.43 9.35 3.28
N PHE A 141 5.37 9.09 2.54
CA PHE A 141 3.99 9.23 3.01
C PHE A 141 3.11 8.11 2.45
N PRO A 142 2.17 7.57 3.24
CA PRO A 142 1.19 6.63 2.73
C PRO A 142 0.26 7.29 1.70
N LEU A 143 0.05 6.63 0.57
CA LEU A 143 -0.89 7.07 -0.48
C LEU A 143 -1.84 5.92 -0.81
N SER A 144 -3.10 6.06 -0.39
CA SER A 144 -4.13 5.02 -0.54
C SER A 144 -5.18 5.41 -1.57
N PHE A 145 -5.72 4.42 -2.26
CA PHE A 145 -6.72 4.54 -3.31
C PHE A 145 -7.92 3.65 -3.00
N LYS A 146 -9.13 4.21 -3.10
CA LYS A 146 -10.39 3.46 -3.16
C LYS A 146 -10.90 3.55 -4.59
N SER A 147 -10.97 2.41 -5.27
CA SER A 147 -11.49 2.31 -6.64
C SER A 147 -12.71 1.39 -6.69
N GLN A 148 -13.45 1.41 -7.79
CA GLN A 148 -14.57 0.52 -8.05
C GLN A 148 -14.40 -0.16 -9.41
N PHE A 149 -14.68 -1.47 -9.47
CA PHE A 149 -14.78 -2.22 -10.71
C PHE A 149 -15.93 -3.21 -10.61
N SER A 150 -16.81 -3.24 -11.62
CA SER A 150 -17.98 -4.13 -11.66
C SER A 150 -18.86 -4.06 -10.39
N GLY A 151 -19.04 -2.86 -9.83
CA GLY A 151 -19.81 -2.60 -8.61
C GLY A 151 -19.10 -2.93 -7.29
N ILE A 152 -17.91 -3.54 -7.35
CA ILE A 152 -17.12 -3.92 -6.17
C ILE A 152 -16.07 -2.85 -5.91
N HIS A 153 -15.91 -2.46 -4.64
CA HIS A 153 -14.86 -1.54 -4.22
C HIS A 153 -13.56 -2.30 -3.95
N PHE A 154 -12.44 -1.67 -4.29
CA PHE A 154 -11.10 -2.20 -4.08
C PHE A 154 -10.24 -1.15 -3.39
N HIS A 155 -9.48 -1.60 -2.40
CA HIS A 155 -8.53 -0.79 -1.65
C HIS A 155 -7.10 -1.14 -2.03
N HIS A 156 -6.27 -0.11 -2.20
CA HIS A 156 -4.87 -0.27 -2.57
C HIS A 156 -4.04 0.85 -1.95
N ILE A 157 -2.78 0.59 -1.64
CA ILE A 157 -1.89 1.55 -1.00
C ILE A 157 -0.48 1.44 -1.57
N VAL A 158 0.19 2.58 -1.71
CA VAL A 158 1.61 2.69 -2.06
C VAL A 158 2.30 3.63 -1.07
N LEU A 159 3.63 3.60 -1.05
CA LEU A 159 4.44 4.55 -0.33
C LEU A 159 4.83 5.67 -1.30
N GLY A 160 4.14 6.79 -1.21
CA GLY A 160 4.54 8.01 -1.91
C GLY A 160 5.90 8.47 -1.40
N VAL A 161 6.79 8.86 -2.30
CA VAL A 161 8.11 9.40 -1.98
C VAL A 161 8.26 10.80 -2.56
N HIS A 162 8.90 11.69 -1.81
CA HIS A 162 9.20 13.04 -2.24
C HIS A 162 10.67 13.37 -1.94
N SER A 163 11.42 13.76 -2.96
CA SER A 163 12.84 14.07 -2.86
C SER A 163 13.27 15.00 -3.99
N GLY A 164 14.09 16.01 -3.68
CA GLY A 164 14.58 16.96 -4.68
C GLY A 164 13.47 17.73 -5.42
N GLY A 165 12.31 17.94 -4.78
CA GLY A 165 11.15 18.59 -5.38
C GLY A 165 10.40 17.73 -6.42
N ARG A 166 10.69 16.42 -6.45
CA ARG A 166 10.02 15.44 -7.30
C ARG A 166 9.28 14.41 -6.46
N PHE A 167 8.20 13.87 -7.02
CA PHE A 167 7.40 12.81 -6.46
C PHE A 167 7.62 11.51 -7.22
N GLY A 168 7.44 10.40 -6.51
CA GLY A 168 7.44 9.04 -7.03
C GLY A 168 6.72 8.12 -6.05
N ALA A 169 6.85 6.81 -6.24
CA ALA A 169 6.26 5.85 -5.31
C ALA A 169 7.01 4.51 -5.30
N LEU A 170 7.00 3.86 -4.14
CA LEU A 170 7.36 2.47 -3.93
C LEU A 170 6.09 1.67 -3.58
N GLY A 171 6.03 0.40 -3.95
CA GLY A 171 4.91 -0.42 -3.51
C GLY A 171 4.86 -1.79 -4.15
N MET A 172 3.73 -2.45 -3.94
CA MET A 172 3.45 -3.77 -4.48
C MET A 172 2.04 -3.82 -5.03
N SER A 173 1.90 -4.28 -6.26
CA SER A 173 0.62 -4.46 -6.91
C SER A 173 0.69 -5.62 -7.90
N ARG A 174 -0.47 -6.21 -8.17
CA ARG A 174 -0.65 -7.19 -9.25
C ARG A 174 -0.50 -6.56 -10.65
N ARG A 175 -0.50 -5.23 -10.73
CA ARG A 175 -0.32 -4.46 -11.97
C ARG A 175 0.92 -3.59 -11.87
N GLU A 176 1.76 -3.67 -12.90
CA GLU A 176 3.07 -3.01 -12.98
C GLU A 176 3.00 -1.49 -12.80
N ASP A 177 2.00 -0.88 -13.41
CA ASP A 177 1.69 0.54 -13.41
C ASP A 177 0.82 0.99 -12.23
N LEU A 178 0.50 0.09 -11.28
CA LEU A 178 -0.14 0.44 -10.01
C LEU A 178 0.80 0.22 -8.81
N MET A 179 2.12 0.25 -9.00
CA MET A 179 3.08 0.16 -7.89
C MET A 179 4.18 1.22 -8.00
N PHE A 180 5.33 0.87 -8.56
CA PHE A 180 6.48 1.77 -8.67
C PHE A 180 6.20 2.94 -9.60
N LYS A 181 6.61 4.13 -9.17
CA LYS A 181 6.64 5.34 -10.00
C LYS A 181 8.01 5.99 -9.83
N PRO A 182 8.75 6.24 -10.92
CA PRO A 182 10.07 6.86 -10.84
C PRO A 182 9.94 8.26 -10.25
N LEU A 183 11.04 8.75 -9.64
CA LEU A 183 11.09 10.03 -8.95
C LEU A 183 11.18 11.22 -9.94
N GLU A 184 10.15 11.39 -10.77
CA GLU A 184 10.15 12.31 -11.92
C GLU A 184 8.99 13.31 -11.91
N PHE A 185 7.90 13.00 -11.18
CA PHE A 185 6.68 13.80 -11.14
C PHE A 185 6.94 15.14 -10.45
N ARG A 186 6.49 16.26 -11.05
CA ARG A 186 6.77 17.60 -10.50
C ARG A 186 5.83 17.96 -9.36
N THR A 187 4.61 17.44 -9.42
CA THR A 187 3.56 17.69 -8.42
C THR A 187 2.94 16.38 -7.96
N LEU A 188 2.34 16.41 -6.77
CA LEU A 188 1.54 15.30 -6.27
C LEU A 188 0.32 15.01 -7.17
N MET A 189 -0.23 16.06 -7.80
CA MET A 189 -1.28 15.93 -8.80
C MET A 189 -0.81 15.06 -9.98
N ASP A 190 0.37 15.33 -10.55
CA ASP A 190 0.88 14.55 -11.68
C ASP A 190 1.01 13.05 -11.32
N LEU A 191 1.50 12.75 -10.10
CA LEU A 191 1.59 11.37 -9.60
C LEU A 191 0.20 10.72 -9.44
N VAL A 192 -0.75 11.41 -8.80
CA VAL A 192 -2.12 10.90 -8.59
C VAL A 192 -2.84 10.68 -9.92
N GLN A 193 -2.66 11.59 -10.88
CA GLN A 193 -3.25 11.45 -12.22
C GLN A 193 -2.67 10.26 -13.00
N ASP A 194 -1.40 9.95 -12.80
CA ASP A 194 -0.77 8.77 -13.40
C ASP A 194 -1.37 7.47 -12.87
N TYR A 195 -1.62 7.38 -11.55
CA TYR A 195 -2.37 6.26 -10.96
C TYR A 195 -3.83 6.21 -11.43
N ASP A 196 -4.53 7.34 -11.48
CA ASP A 196 -5.91 7.40 -12.01
C ASP A 196 -5.97 6.88 -13.47
N GLY A 197 -5.00 7.29 -14.30
CA GLY A 197 -4.84 6.77 -15.66
C GLY A 197 -4.62 5.25 -15.70
N ALA A 198 -3.73 4.73 -14.85
CA ALA A 198 -3.47 3.30 -14.74
C ALA A 198 -4.71 2.52 -14.28
N TYR A 199 -5.44 2.99 -13.25
CA TYR A 199 -6.70 2.37 -12.82
C TYR A 199 -7.73 2.31 -13.95
N ARG A 200 -7.90 3.42 -14.67
CA ARG A 200 -8.81 3.48 -15.83
C ARG A 200 -8.40 2.47 -16.91
N GLY A 201 -7.10 2.25 -17.11
CA GLY A 201 -6.56 1.22 -18.01
C GLY A 201 -7.02 -0.20 -17.68
N TYR A 202 -7.42 -0.46 -16.43
CA TYR A 202 -8.00 -1.73 -15.98
C TYR A 202 -9.49 -1.65 -15.68
N TRP A 203 -10.20 -0.66 -16.24
CA TRP A 203 -11.64 -0.43 -16.06
C TRP A 203 -12.06 -0.12 -14.61
N HIS A 204 -11.12 0.27 -13.76
CA HIS A 204 -11.45 0.79 -12.44
C HIS A 204 -11.81 2.28 -12.53
N THR A 205 -12.80 2.69 -11.75
CA THR A 205 -13.09 4.10 -11.46
C THR A 205 -12.48 4.45 -10.11
N LEU A 206 -11.62 5.48 -10.06
CA LEU A 206 -11.05 5.94 -8.80
C LEU A 206 -12.04 6.87 -8.09
N HIS A 207 -12.41 6.52 -6.86
CA HIS A 207 -13.38 7.29 -6.05
C HIS A 207 -12.71 8.13 -4.98
N LYS A 208 -11.79 7.54 -4.20
CA LYS A 208 -11.12 8.27 -3.11
C LYS A 208 -9.61 8.12 -3.17
N VAL A 209 -8.92 9.19 -2.82
CA VAL A 209 -7.48 9.20 -2.53
C VAL A 209 -7.30 9.63 -1.08
N LYS A 210 -6.56 8.83 -0.30
CA LYS A 210 -6.21 9.14 1.10
C LYS A 210 -4.70 9.34 1.19
N ILE A 211 -4.27 10.44 1.78
CA ILE A 211 -2.87 10.84 1.83
C ILE A 211 -2.49 11.04 3.29
N GLY A 212 -1.46 10.32 3.71
CA GLY A 212 -0.90 10.42 5.04
C GLY A 212 0.13 11.54 5.18
N GLN A 213 0.57 11.80 6.41
CA GLN A 213 1.70 12.69 6.67
C GLN A 213 3.04 11.99 6.39
N TYR A 214 4.13 12.78 6.38
CA TYR A 214 5.47 12.20 6.35
C TYR A 214 5.73 11.30 7.55
N VAL A 215 6.34 10.16 7.27
CA VAL A 215 6.72 9.16 8.26
C VAL A 215 8.11 9.51 8.79
N SER A 216 8.27 9.50 10.12
CA SER A 216 9.55 9.76 10.77
C SER A 216 10.65 8.81 10.32
N HIS A 217 11.87 9.34 10.17
CA HIS A 217 13.07 8.54 9.89
C HIS A 217 13.63 7.87 11.15
N ASP A 218 13.20 8.29 12.33
CA ASP A 218 13.63 7.67 13.59
C ASP A 218 12.96 6.29 13.76
N THR A 219 13.80 5.25 13.73
CA THR A 219 13.38 3.86 13.91
C THR A 219 12.85 3.56 15.31
N HIS A 220 13.15 4.42 16.29
CA HIS A 220 12.70 4.27 17.67
C HIS A 220 11.52 5.19 17.99
N SER A 221 11.02 5.93 17.00
CA SER A 221 9.82 6.75 17.19
C SER A 221 8.64 5.89 17.60
N VAL A 222 7.91 6.36 18.60
CA VAL A 222 6.62 5.79 19.04
C VAL A 222 5.45 6.47 18.34
N GLU A 223 5.72 7.44 17.46
CA GLU A 223 4.69 8.10 16.67
C GLU A 223 4.00 7.11 15.75
N GLN A 224 2.66 7.17 15.71
CA GLN A 224 1.89 6.37 14.79
C GLN A 224 1.93 6.98 13.39
N ILE A 225 1.98 6.12 12.38
CA ILE A 225 1.84 6.55 10.99
C ILE A 225 0.45 7.15 10.82
N GLU A 226 0.39 8.40 10.38
CA GLU A 226 -0.86 9.09 10.09
C GLU A 226 -1.30 8.75 8.66
N TRP A 227 -2.16 7.73 8.52
CA TRP A 227 -2.53 7.14 7.22
C TRP A 227 -3.52 7.95 6.37
N LYS A 228 -4.31 8.82 7.00
CA LYS A 228 -5.48 9.48 6.38
C LYS A 228 -5.57 10.95 6.79
N HIS A 229 -4.48 11.70 6.65
CA HIS A 229 -4.47 13.12 6.99
C HIS A 229 -5.38 13.94 6.05
N SER A 230 -5.38 13.60 4.76
CA SER A 230 -6.31 14.17 3.79
C SER A 230 -7.04 13.05 3.06
N ILE A 231 -8.36 13.19 2.95
CA ILE A 231 -9.25 12.25 2.25
C ILE A 231 -9.96 13.05 1.16
N LEU A 232 -9.73 12.68 -0.08
CA LEU A 232 -10.24 13.41 -1.25
C LEU A 232 -11.19 12.49 -2.03
N ASP A 233 -12.45 12.90 -2.16
CA ASP A 233 -13.46 12.26 -3.01
C ASP A 233 -13.24 12.72 -4.46
N VAL A 234 -12.44 11.98 -5.22
CA VAL A 234 -11.96 12.32 -6.57
C VAL A 234 -13.11 12.46 -7.58
N ASP A 235 -14.18 11.70 -7.39
CA ASP A 235 -15.37 11.72 -8.25
C ASP A 235 -16.29 12.92 -7.99
N LYS A 236 -16.17 13.57 -6.82
CA LYS A 236 -16.96 14.76 -6.45
C LYS A 236 -16.23 16.08 -6.71
N LEU A 237 -14.92 16.04 -6.91
CA LEU A 237 -14.08 17.22 -7.10
C LEU A 237 -13.83 17.50 -8.58
N THR A 238 -13.88 18.77 -8.96
CA THR A 238 -13.33 19.19 -10.25
C THR A 238 -11.80 19.05 -10.25
N LYS A 239 -11.20 18.99 -11.44
CA LYS A 239 -9.73 18.88 -11.59
C LYS A 239 -8.98 20.02 -10.90
N ASP A 240 -9.54 21.22 -10.87
CA ASP A 240 -8.92 22.39 -10.24
C ASP A 240 -9.05 22.38 -8.71
N GLU A 241 -10.17 21.89 -8.18
CA GLU A 241 -10.35 21.70 -6.73
C GLU A 241 -9.42 20.60 -6.21
N LEU A 242 -9.35 19.46 -6.91
CA LEU A 242 -8.43 18.38 -6.58
C LEU A 242 -6.98 18.87 -6.57
N ARG A 243 -6.57 19.67 -7.57
CA ARG A 243 -5.23 20.28 -7.59
C ARG A 243 -4.97 21.14 -6.35
N LYS A 244 -5.92 22.02 -5.99
CA LYS A 244 -5.78 22.91 -4.83
C LYS A 244 -5.63 22.13 -3.51
N GLU A 245 -6.42 21.08 -3.32
CA GLU A 245 -6.34 20.24 -2.11
C GLU A 245 -5.02 19.47 -2.05
N LEU A 246 -4.53 18.92 -3.17
CA LEU A 246 -3.23 18.24 -3.22
C LEU A 246 -2.06 19.20 -2.98
N GLU A 247 -2.12 20.42 -3.51
CA GLU A 247 -1.13 21.47 -3.25
C GLU A 247 -1.16 21.97 -1.81
N ARG A 248 -2.35 22.07 -1.21
CA ARG A 248 -2.52 22.36 0.22
C ARG A 248 -1.87 21.25 1.06
N HIS A 249 -2.21 19.99 0.83
CA HIS A 249 -1.63 18.86 1.53
C HIS A 249 -0.09 18.83 1.41
N THR A 250 0.45 19.09 0.20
CA THR A 250 1.90 19.17 -0.03
C THR A 250 2.57 20.27 0.78
N ARG A 251 1.91 21.42 0.97
CA ARG A 251 2.40 22.51 1.82
C ARG A 251 2.36 22.11 3.29
N ASP A 252 1.29 21.49 3.73
CA ASP A 252 1.11 21.06 5.13
C ASP A 252 2.17 20.03 5.53
N MET A 253 2.47 19.05 4.67
CA MET A 253 3.57 18.10 4.88
C MET A 253 4.93 18.79 5.07
N ARG A 254 5.23 19.82 4.26
CA ARG A 254 6.50 20.55 4.33
C ARG A 254 6.62 21.42 5.58
N LEU A 255 5.52 22.01 6.04
CA LEU A 255 5.52 22.83 7.25
C LEU A 255 5.73 21.97 8.50
N LYS A 256 5.14 20.78 8.58
CA LYS A 256 5.32 19.86 9.72
C LYS A 256 6.80 19.52 9.96
N VAL A 257 7.56 19.25 8.89
CA VAL A 257 9.02 18.99 8.98
C VAL A 257 9.78 20.16 9.63
N GLN A 258 9.37 21.41 9.37
CA GLN A 258 10.06 22.59 9.91
C GLN A 258 9.81 22.80 11.41
N TYR A 259 8.69 22.30 11.95
CA TYR A 259 8.32 22.46 13.36
C TYR A 259 8.66 21.23 14.22
N SER A 260 9.06 20.12 13.60
CA SER A 260 9.46 18.87 14.27
C SER A 260 10.98 18.69 14.40
N GLY A 261 11.76 19.66 13.92
CA GLY A 261 13.24 19.67 13.98
C GLY A 261 13.82 20.49 15.11
#